data_AF-A0AA39JVD1-F1
#
_entry.id   AF-A0AA39JVD1-F1
#
_cell.length_a   1.000
_cell.length_b   1.000
_cell.length_c   1.000
_cell.angle_alpha   90.00
_cell.angle_beta   90.00
_cell.angle_gamma   90.00
#
_symmetry.space_group_name_H-M   'P 1'
#
loop_
_entity.id
_entity.type
_entity.pdbx_description
1 polymer ?
#
loop_
_entity_poly.entity_id
_entity_poly.type
_entity_poly.pdbx_seq_one_letter_code
_entity_poly.pdbx_strand_id
1 'polypeptide(L)'
;MFPRSDTPEPDADVLPRTRLQCGFVMDRDTAIEWASRIAHEQFTKDRINKVWQIIERKVKPYGSRFSFVGEERHAEFMVVTRRATFPKGYKGMDPSLIPQFKEGEQEKVARKLLDEEGLGHLEFTTRLD
;
A
#
# COMPACT_ATOMS: atom_id res chain seq x y z
N MET A 1 -33.68 8.40 -23.09
CA MET A 1 -33.70 7.18 -22.25
C MET A 1 -32.32 6.56 -22.39
N PHE A 2 -31.44 6.70 -21.38
CA PHE A 2 -30.09 6.11 -21.45
C PHE A 2 -30.16 4.64 -21.05
N PRO A 3 -29.47 3.71 -21.74
CA PRO A 3 -29.49 2.30 -21.37
C PRO A 3 -28.82 2.13 -20.00
N ARG A 4 -29.49 1.39 -19.11
CA ARG A 4 -28.93 0.96 -17.82
C ARG A 4 -27.72 0.07 -18.12
N SER A 5 -26.55 0.48 -17.63
CA SER A 5 -25.33 -0.33 -17.74
C SER A 5 -25.54 -1.68 -17.04
N ASP A 6 -25.28 -2.77 -17.76
CA ASP A 6 -25.27 -4.17 -17.27
C ASP A 6 -24.07 -4.46 -16.33
N THR A 7 -23.75 -3.52 -15.44
CA THR A 7 -22.73 -3.77 -14.41
C THR A 7 -23.46 -4.24 -13.17
N PRO A 8 -23.22 -5.48 -12.68
CA PRO A 8 -23.84 -5.92 -11.43
C PRO A 8 -23.47 -4.94 -10.33
N GLU A 9 -24.49 -4.35 -9.70
CA GLU A 9 -24.31 -3.59 -8.48
C GLU A 9 -23.73 -4.55 -7.42
N PRO A 10 -22.67 -4.17 -6.70
CA PRO A 10 -22.10 -5.03 -5.68
C PRO A 10 -23.18 -5.34 -4.62
N ASP A 11 -23.21 -6.59 -4.17
CA ASP A 11 -24.11 -7.07 -3.12
C ASP A 11 -24.10 -6.09 -1.92
N ALA A 12 -25.25 -5.82 -1.32
CA ALA A 12 -25.37 -4.84 -0.24
C ALA A 12 -24.54 -5.21 1.01
N ASP A 13 -24.10 -6.46 1.11
CA ASP A 13 -23.21 -6.98 2.15
C ASP A 13 -21.71 -6.84 1.83
N VAL A 14 -21.34 -6.35 0.64
CA VAL A 14 -19.93 -6.17 0.27
C VAL A 14 -19.41 -4.84 0.83
N LEU A 15 -18.42 -4.94 1.72
CA LEU A 15 -17.78 -3.77 2.32
C LEU A 15 -17.14 -2.89 1.23
N PRO A 16 -17.57 -1.62 1.08
CA PRO A 16 -17.03 -0.72 0.07
C PRO A 16 -15.57 -0.36 0.40
N ARG A 17 -14.72 -0.39 -0.63
CA ARG A 17 -13.31 0.06 -0.55
C ARG A 17 -13.09 1.12 -1.60
N THR A 18 -13.41 2.36 -1.25
CA THR A 18 -13.49 3.44 -2.24
C THR A 18 -12.19 4.20 -2.43
N ARG A 19 -11.08 3.71 -1.86
CA ARG A 19 -9.77 4.36 -1.95
C ARG A 19 -8.76 3.43 -2.60
N LEU A 20 -7.95 4.00 -3.47
CA LEU A 20 -6.76 3.37 -4.02
C LEU A 20 -5.55 3.89 -3.28
N GLN A 21 -4.72 2.98 -2.81
CA GLN A 21 -3.38 3.26 -2.34
C GLN A 21 -2.40 2.70 -3.37
N CYS A 22 -1.46 3.54 -3.77
CA CYS A 22 -0.47 3.20 -4.77
C CYS A 22 0.93 3.44 -4.20
N GLY A 23 1.83 2.50 -4.46
CA GLY A 23 3.16 2.51 -3.87
C GLY A 23 3.84 1.16 -3.94
N PHE A 24 4.86 0.98 -3.10
CA PHE A 24 5.70 -0.22 -3.07
C PHE A 24 5.22 -1.16 -1.97
N VAL A 25 4.83 -2.37 -2.34
CA VAL A 25 4.32 -3.38 -1.39
C VAL A 25 5.46 -4.20 -0.82
N MET A 26 5.37 -4.50 0.47
CA MET A 26 6.25 -5.41 1.20
C MET A 26 5.44 -6.26 2.16
N ASP A 27 5.95 -7.45 2.47
CA ASP A 27 5.40 -8.28 3.52
C ASP A 27 5.81 -7.77 4.92
N ARG A 28 5.19 -8.38 5.94
CA ARG A 28 5.45 -8.04 7.34
C ARG A 28 6.89 -8.27 7.77
N ASP A 29 7.51 -9.35 7.31
CA ASP A 29 8.85 -9.74 7.78
C ASP A 29 9.90 -8.77 7.21
N THR A 30 9.75 -8.38 5.95
CA THR A 30 10.52 -7.31 5.29
C THR A 30 10.38 -5.97 6.01
N ALA A 31 9.15 -5.60 6.42
CA ALA A 31 8.92 -4.37 7.20
C ALA A 31 9.63 -4.42 8.57
N ILE A 32 9.57 -5.56 9.26
CA ILE A 32 10.25 -5.76 10.55
C ILE A 32 11.77 -5.65 10.38
N GLU A 33 12.34 -6.31 9.37
CA GLU A 33 13.76 -6.25 9.07
C GLU A 33 14.21 -4.84 8.73
N TRP A 34 13.43 -4.11 7.93
CA TRP A 34 13.75 -2.73 7.58
C TRP A 34 13.72 -1.80 8.80
N ALA A 35 12.65 -1.86 9.61
CA ALA A 35 12.58 -1.06 10.83
C ALA A 35 13.71 -1.41 11.81
N SER A 36 14.09 -2.68 11.90
CA SER A 36 15.18 -3.13 12.77
C SER A 36 16.52 -2.54 12.33
N ARG A 37 16.75 -2.45 11.02
CA ARG A 37 17.94 -1.80 10.45
C ARG A 37 17.95 -0.29 10.73
N ILE A 38 16.83 0.40 10.56
CA ILE A 38 16.73 1.85 10.83
C ILE A 38 17.00 2.16 12.30
N ALA A 39 16.48 1.36 13.23
CA ALA A 39 16.57 1.62 14.66
C ALA A 39 17.81 0.98 15.33
N HIS A 40 18.57 0.16 14.62
CA HIS A 40 19.65 -0.67 15.17
C HIS A 40 19.18 -1.54 16.36
N GLU A 41 17.94 -2.01 16.31
CA GLU A 41 17.26 -2.79 17.36
C GLU A 41 16.51 -3.96 16.70
N GLN A 42 16.51 -5.16 17.26
CA GLN A 42 15.72 -6.27 16.71
C GLN A 42 14.26 -6.16 17.16
N PHE A 43 13.34 -6.11 16.19
CA PHE A 43 11.89 -6.15 16.47
C PHE A 43 11.30 -7.53 16.24
N THR A 44 10.32 -7.87 17.08
CA THR A 44 9.47 -9.06 16.88
C THR A 44 8.09 -8.65 16.36
N LYS A 45 7.31 -9.66 15.95
CA LYS A 45 5.93 -9.50 15.44
C LYS A 45 5.03 -8.71 16.41
N ASP A 46 5.26 -8.79 17.72
CA ASP A 46 4.46 -8.09 18.75
C ASP A 46 4.69 -6.57 18.79
N ARG A 47 5.75 -6.08 18.14
CA ARG A 47 6.11 -4.66 18.09
C ARG A 47 5.70 -3.99 16.77
N ILE A 48 4.71 -4.53 16.07
CA ILE A 48 4.32 -4.04 14.73
C ILE A 48 3.94 -2.55 14.69
N ASN A 49 3.35 -2.02 15.78
CA ASN A 49 3.07 -0.59 15.89
C ASN A 49 4.35 0.27 15.94
N LYS A 50 5.41 -0.22 16.59
CA LYS A 50 6.72 0.46 16.66
C LYS A 50 7.42 0.40 15.29
N VAL A 51 7.37 -0.77 14.63
CA VAL A 51 7.84 -0.95 13.24
C VAL A 51 7.18 0.06 12.30
N TRP A 52 5.85 0.17 12.38
CA TRP A 52 5.09 1.12 11.57
C TRP A 52 5.53 2.57 11.81
N GLN A 53 5.70 3.00 13.07
CA GLN A 53 6.13 4.36 13.38
C GLN A 53 7.54 4.68 12.90
N ILE A 54 8.47 3.72 12.98
CA ILE A 54 9.86 3.89 12.53
C ILE A 54 9.89 4.12 11.02
N ILE A 55 9.21 3.24 10.28
CA ILE A 55 9.15 3.34 8.82
C ILE A 55 8.41 4.61 8.39
N GLU A 56 7.27 4.93 9.02
CA GLU A 56 6.52 6.15 8.68
C GLU A 56 7.39 7.41 8.83
N ARG A 57 8.16 7.51 9.91
CA ARG A 57 9.10 8.64 10.12
C ARG A 57 10.20 8.69 9.06
N LYS A 58 10.67 7.54 8.58
CA LYS A 58 11.69 7.46 7.53
C LYS A 58 11.15 7.90 6.16
N VAL A 59 9.94 7.50 5.79
CA VAL A 59 9.39 7.76 4.44
C VAL A 59 8.68 9.11 4.32
N LYS A 60 8.19 9.68 5.43
CA LYS A 60 7.44 10.95 5.46
C LYS A 60 8.21 12.15 4.87
N PRO A 61 9.52 12.35 5.15
CA PRO A 61 10.30 13.41 4.53
C PRO A 61 10.38 13.33 3.00
N TYR A 62 10.13 12.15 2.42
CA TYR A 62 10.17 11.90 0.98
C TYR A 62 8.77 11.99 0.33
N GLY A 63 7.80 12.59 1.03
CA GLY A 63 6.43 12.74 0.53
C GLY A 63 5.64 11.43 0.45
N SER A 64 6.10 10.38 1.13
CA SER A 64 5.45 9.07 1.17
C SER A 64 4.83 8.82 2.55
N ARG A 65 3.93 7.84 2.63
CA ARG A 65 3.37 7.33 3.90
C ARG A 65 3.56 5.85 4.01
N PHE A 66 3.44 5.32 5.22
CA PHE A 66 3.42 3.88 5.44
C PHE A 66 2.02 3.45 5.85
N SER A 67 1.44 2.48 5.14
CA SER A 67 0.07 2.01 5.38
C SER A 67 0.00 0.50 5.31
N PHE A 68 -0.97 -0.06 6.03
CA PHE A 68 -1.44 -1.40 5.76
C PHE A 68 -2.23 -1.39 4.46
N VAL A 69 -2.08 -2.43 3.66
CA VAL A 69 -2.84 -2.62 2.40
C VAL A 69 -3.34 -4.05 2.32
N GLY A 70 -4.28 -4.30 1.41
CA GLY A 70 -4.81 -5.64 1.18
C GLY A 70 -6.00 -5.98 2.08
N GLU A 71 -6.48 -7.21 1.94
CA GLU A 71 -7.72 -7.65 2.59
C GLU A 71 -7.55 -7.93 4.08
N GLU A 72 -6.39 -8.49 4.43
CA GLU A 72 -6.06 -8.92 5.78
C GLU A 72 -5.28 -7.86 6.53
N ARG A 73 -5.66 -7.60 7.79
CA ARG A 73 -4.91 -6.68 8.64
C ARG A 73 -3.51 -7.23 8.92
N HIS A 74 -2.50 -6.38 8.73
CA HIS A 74 -1.08 -6.68 9.02
C HIS A 74 -0.45 -7.78 8.14
N ALA A 75 -1.10 -8.20 7.06
CA ALA A 75 -0.51 -9.13 6.10
C ALA A 75 0.45 -8.40 5.15
N GLU A 76 -0.03 -7.34 4.51
CA GLU A 76 0.75 -6.53 3.56
C GLU A 76 0.90 -5.09 4.04
N PHE A 77 2.04 -4.52 3.72
CA PHE A 77 2.39 -3.14 3.99
C PHE A 77 2.76 -2.43 2.69
N MET A 78 2.55 -1.13 2.64
CA MET A 78 2.89 -0.32 1.48
C MET A 78 3.55 0.98 1.89
N VAL A 79 4.63 1.32 1.20
CA VAL A 79 5.12 2.71 1.12
C VAL A 79 4.27 3.42 0.08
N VAL A 80 3.23 4.09 0.55
CA VAL A 80 2.22 4.78 -0.26
C VAL A 80 2.80 6.10 -0.76
N THR A 81 2.90 6.24 -2.08
CA THR A 81 3.31 7.48 -2.75
C THR A 81 2.08 8.29 -3.18
N ARG A 82 0.98 7.62 -3.52
CA ARG A 82 -0.23 8.25 -4.05
C ARG A 82 -1.49 7.61 -3.51
N ARG A 83 -2.51 8.45 -3.32
CA ARG A 83 -3.88 8.01 -3.01
C ARG A 83 -4.84 8.59 -4.03
N ALA A 84 -5.84 7.80 -4.41
CA ALA A 84 -6.92 8.25 -5.29
C ALA A 84 -8.25 7.69 -4.80
N THR A 85 -9.35 8.36 -5.15
CA THR A 85 -10.70 7.83 -4.89
C THR A 85 -11.13 6.95 -6.05
N PHE A 86 -11.66 5.78 -5.74
CA PHE A 86 -12.26 4.85 -6.69
C PHE A 86 -13.61 4.38 -6.14
N PRO A 87 -14.70 5.12 -6.40
CA PRO A 87 -16.01 4.88 -5.79
C PRO A 87 -16.61 3.49 -6.07
N LYS A 88 -16.12 2.81 -7.12
CA LYS A 88 -16.59 1.49 -7.56
C LYS A 88 -15.89 0.33 -6.85
N GLY A 89 -14.89 0.59 -6.01
CA GLY A 89 -14.11 -0.44 -5.35
C GLY A 89 -14.85 -1.12 -4.20
N TYR A 90 -14.63 -2.42 -4.05
CA TYR A 90 -15.26 -3.25 -3.02
C TYR A 90 -14.33 -4.40 -2.61
N LYS A 91 -14.53 -4.96 -1.41
CA LYS A 91 -13.73 -6.10 -0.93
C LYS A 91 -13.96 -7.34 -1.82
N GLY A 92 -12.90 -8.05 -2.19
CA GLY A 92 -12.96 -9.20 -3.10
C GLY A 92 -13.05 -8.82 -4.58
N MET A 93 -12.95 -7.53 -4.92
CA MET A 93 -12.89 -7.09 -6.32
C MET A 93 -11.68 -7.74 -7.02
N ASP A 94 -11.92 -8.28 -8.21
CA ASP A 94 -10.88 -8.83 -9.06
C ASP A 94 -9.75 -7.79 -9.25
N PRO A 95 -8.49 -8.12 -8.93
CA PRO A 95 -7.36 -7.19 -9.08
C PRO A 95 -7.20 -6.61 -10.48
N SER A 96 -7.63 -7.33 -11.53
CA SER A 96 -7.59 -6.87 -12.92
C SER A 96 -8.54 -5.70 -13.22
N LEU A 97 -9.57 -5.52 -12.39
CA LEU A 97 -10.53 -4.42 -12.48
C LEU A 97 -10.07 -3.17 -11.72
N ILE A 98 -9.03 -3.30 -10.89
CA ILE A 98 -8.46 -2.20 -10.12
C ILE A 98 -7.54 -1.38 -11.05
N PRO A 99 -7.80 -0.08 -11.23
CA PRO A 99 -6.92 0.78 -12.04
C PRO A 99 -5.50 0.78 -11.48
N GLN A 100 -4.53 0.40 -12.32
CA GLN A 100 -3.12 0.41 -11.96
C GLN A 100 -2.47 1.74 -12.36
N PHE A 101 -1.85 2.41 -11.40
CA PHE A 101 -1.01 3.58 -11.67
C PHE A 101 0.36 3.15 -12.21
N LYS A 102 1.04 4.09 -12.89
CA LYS A 102 2.44 3.94 -13.31
C LYS A 102 3.34 4.83 -12.46
N GLU A 103 4.58 4.40 -12.26
CA GLU A 103 5.60 5.20 -11.57
C GLU A 103 5.80 6.55 -12.29
N GLY A 104 5.70 7.65 -11.54
CA GLY A 104 6.03 9.00 -11.98
C GLY A 104 7.22 9.57 -11.20
N GLU A 105 7.41 10.89 -11.26
CA GLU A 105 8.55 11.56 -10.60
C GLU A 105 8.55 11.39 -9.07
N GLN A 106 7.37 11.46 -8.44
CA GLN A 106 7.25 11.25 -6.99
C GLN A 106 7.60 9.81 -6.59
N GLU A 107 7.18 8.85 -7.41
CA GLU A 107 7.47 7.43 -7.21
C GLU A 107 8.96 7.13 -7.37
N LYS A 108 9.66 7.79 -8.31
CA LYS A 108 11.11 7.66 -8.47
C LYS A 108 11.89 8.10 -7.23
N VAL A 109 11.44 9.13 -6.52
CA VAL A 109 12.07 9.57 -5.27
C VAL A 109 11.95 8.48 -4.20
N ALA A 110 10.77 7.88 -4.06
CA ALA A 110 10.54 6.78 -3.14
C ALA A 110 11.29 5.51 -3.56
N ARG A 111 11.36 5.19 -4.86
CA ARG A 111 12.16 4.09 -5.40
C ARG A 111 13.63 4.23 -5.01
N LYS A 112 14.21 5.42 -5.23
CA LYS A 112 15.61 5.69 -4.86
C LYS A 112 15.87 5.50 -3.37
N LEU A 113 14.97 5.98 -2.51
CA LEU A 113 15.06 5.73 -1.07
C LEU A 113 15.05 4.23 -0.77
N LEU A 114 14.14 3.48 -1.38
CA LEU A 114 14.05 2.04 -1.16
C LEU A 114 15.29 1.31 -1.68
N ASP A 115 15.86 1.71 -2.82
CA ASP A 115 17.11 1.17 -3.35
C ASP A 115 18.27 1.37 -2.35
N GLU A 116 18.42 2.58 -1.80
CA GLU A 116 19.43 2.91 -0.78
C GLU A 116 19.26 2.07 0.50
N GLU A 117 18.02 1.68 0.81
CA GLU A 117 17.68 0.83 1.95
C GLU A 117 17.70 -0.68 1.61
N GLY A 118 18.15 -1.07 0.41
CA GLY A 118 18.21 -2.47 -0.04
C GLY A 118 16.85 -3.11 -0.36
N LEU A 119 15.82 -2.29 -0.54
CA LEU A 119 14.44 -2.63 -0.84
C LEU A 119 14.06 -2.31 -2.29
N GLY A 120 15.04 -2.23 -3.19
CA GLY A 120 14.81 -1.90 -4.60
C GLY A 120 13.96 -2.92 -5.37
N HIS A 121 13.91 -4.15 -4.87
CA HIS A 121 13.16 -5.26 -5.45
C HIS A 121 11.64 -5.17 -5.25
N LEU A 122 11.15 -4.24 -4.41
CA LEU A 122 9.73 -4.16 -4.09
C LEU A 122 8.89 -3.77 -5.32
N GLU A 123 7.76 -4.44 -5.48
CA GLU A 123 6.86 -4.20 -6.60
C GLU A 123 6.05 -2.91 -6.39
N PHE A 124 5.97 -2.10 -7.45
CA PHE A 124 5.07 -0.95 -7.47
C PHE A 124 3.68 -1.39 -7.93
N THR A 125 2.67 -1.21 -7.08
CA THR A 125 1.32 -1.69 -7.35
C THR A 125 0.25 -0.81 -6.72
N THR A 126 -1.00 -1.01 -7.13
CA THR A 126 -2.18 -0.33 -6.61
C THR A 126 -3.07 -1.32 -5.86
N ARG A 127 -3.44 -0.98 -4.61
CA ARG A 127 -4.32 -1.76 -3.74
C ARG A 127 -5.55 -0.95 -3.34
N LEU A 128 -6.66 -1.64 -3.09
CA LEU A 128 -7.88 -1.08 -2.52
C LEU A 128 -7.79 -1.01 -0.99
N ASP A 129 -8.17 0.15 -0.45
CA ASP A 129 -8.26 0.48 0.98
C ASP A 129 -9.72 0.73 1.39
#